data_AF-F7BWX6-F1
#
_entry.id   AF-F7BWX6-F1
#
_cell.length_a   1.000
_cell.length_b   1.000
_cell.length_c   1.000
_cell.angle_alpha   90.00
_cell.angle_beta   90.00
_cell.angle_gamma   90.00
#
_symmetry.space_group_name_H-M   'P 1'
#
loop_
_entity.id
_entity.type
_entity.pdbx_description
1 polymer ?
#
loop_
_entity_poly.entity_id
_entity_poly.type
_entity_poly.pdbx_seq_one_letter_code
_entity_poly.pdbx_strand_id
1 'polypeptide(L)'
;MSQPSPRAKPSNPSNPRVFFDVDVGGERVGRIVFELFADIVPKTAENFRALCTGEKGIGPTTGKPLHFKGCPFHRIIKKFMIQGGDFSNQNGTGGESIYGEKFEDENFHYKHDQEGLLSMANAGRDTNGSQFFITTVPTPHLDQKHVVFGQVMKGMGVTKILENVEVKGENPEKLCVIAECGELQEGDDWGISPMDGSGDTYPDFPEDSDINLKEVDKILTVAEDIKNIGNTFFKSQNWELAIKKYSKVLRYVESSKAAAEDTSNLNPVALSCILNIAACKLKMSNWQGAIESCIEALAIDPSNTKALYRRAQGWQGIKEYDQALADLKKAQDITPEDKAIQAETLRVKQKIKAQKEKEKAAYAKMFA
;
A
#
# COMPACT_ATOMS: atom_id res chain seq x y z
N MET A 1 26.38 25.41 -6.82
CA MET A 1 25.01 25.62 -6.30
C MET A 1 24.22 24.37 -6.61
N SER A 2 23.46 23.86 -5.64
CA SER A 2 22.63 22.66 -5.81
C SER A 2 21.44 22.96 -6.74
N GLN A 3 21.13 22.04 -7.63
CA GLN A 3 20.06 22.09 -8.62
C GLN A 3 18.79 21.40 -8.11
N PRO A 4 17.60 21.84 -8.55
CA PRO A 4 16.36 21.09 -8.31
C PRO A 4 16.49 19.65 -8.84
N SER A 5 15.85 18.70 -8.17
CA SER A 5 15.86 17.31 -8.66
C SER A 5 14.99 17.14 -9.91
N PRO A 6 15.26 16.11 -10.74
CA PRO A 6 14.49 15.90 -11.98
C PRO A 6 13.02 15.60 -11.70
N ARG A 7 12.12 16.22 -12.47
CA ARG A 7 10.67 15.90 -12.43
C ARG A 7 10.26 14.82 -13.41
N ALA A 8 11.03 14.67 -14.49
CA ALA A 8 10.82 13.62 -15.48
C ALA A 8 11.28 12.27 -14.93
N LYS A 9 10.57 11.21 -15.31
CA LYS A 9 10.84 9.82 -14.89
C LYS A 9 10.86 8.94 -16.16
N PRO A 10 12.04 8.53 -16.66
CA PRO A 10 13.38 8.84 -16.15
C PRO A 10 13.81 10.27 -16.49
N SER A 11 14.83 10.77 -15.81
CA SER A 11 15.52 12.01 -16.14
C SER A 11 16.44 11.86 -17.34
N ASN A 12 17.07 10.69 -17.47
CA ASN A 12 17.92 10.33 -18.59
C ASN A 12 17.64 8.87 -19.00
N PRO A 13 17.27 8.60 -20.27
CA PRO A 13 16.97 7.25 -20.74
C PRO A 13 18.12 6.24 -20.58
N SER A 14 19.38 6.71 -20.55
CA SER A 14 20.55 5.83 -20.38
C SER A 14 20.86 5.49 -18.93
N ASN A 15 20.16 6.09 -17.96
CA ASN A 15 20.41 5.82 -16.55
C ASN A 15 19.95 4.41 -16.17
N PRO A 16 20.73 3.70 -15.30
CA PRO A 16 20.34 2.39 -14.82
C PRO A 16 19.01 2.42 -14.09
N ARG A 17 18.23 1.35 -14.28
CA ARG A 17 16.97 1.12 -13.59
C ARG A 17 17.10 -0.10 -12.72
N VAL A 18 16.76 0.02 -11.45
CA VAL A 18 16.81 -1.09 -10.48
C VAL A 18 15.49 -1.22 -9.77
N PHE A 19 15.22 -2.39 -9.18
CA PHE A 19 13.96 -2.62 -8.49
C PHE A 19 14.16 -3.27 -7.13
N PHE A 20 13.18 -3.05 -6.26
CA PHE A 20 12.94 -3.80 -5.03
C PHE A 20 11.53 -4.39 -5.06
N ASP A 21 11.42 -5.71 -4.90
CA ASP A 21 10.18 -6.35 -4.49
C ASP A 21 10.13 -6.36 -2.97
N VAL A 22 9.08 -5.78 -2.39
CA VAL A 22 8.99 -5.51 -0.96
C VAL A 22 7.95 -6.43 -0.32
N ASP A 23 8.32 -7.03 0.80
CA ASP A 23 7.40 -7.75 1.68
C ASP A 23 7.24 -7.00 3.02
N VAL A 24 6.02 -7.00 3.56
CA VAL A 24 5.70 -6.49 4.90
C VAL A 24 5.00 -7.58 5.69
N GLY A 25 5.59 -8.00 6.80
CA GLY A 25 5.03 -9.07 7.63
C GLY A 25 4.93 -10.43 6.92
N GLY A 26 5.79 -10.67 5.92
CA GLY A 26 5.79 -11.89 5.11
C GLY A 26 4.82 -11.88 3.93
N GLU A 27 4.13 -10.76 3.66
CA GLU A 27 3.28 -10.60 2.48
C GLU A 27 3.90 -9.62 1.48
N ARG A 28 3.91 -10.00 0.19
CA ARG A 28 4.28 -9.12 -0.93
C ARG A 28 3.35 -7.91 -0.98
N VAL A 29 3.92 -6.71 -0.84
CA VAL A 29 3.17 -5.44 -0.96
C VAL A 29 3.34 -4.76 -2.31
N GLY A 30 4.40 -5.09 -3.06
CA GLY A 30 4.59 -4.63 -4.43
C GLY A 30 6.05 -4.41 -4.80
N ARG A 31 6.27 -3.81 -5.97
CA ARG A 31 7.58 -3.46 -6.52
C ARG A 31 7.80 -1.95 -6.49
N ILE A 32 9.00 -1.52 -6.11
CA ILE A 32 9.50 -0.15 -6.30
C ILE A 32 10.56 -0.21 -7.40
N VAL A 33 10.46 0.66 -8.40
CA VAL A 33 11.47 0.80 -9.45
C VAL A 33 12.13 2.17 -9.32
N PHE A 34 13.46 2.19 -9.34
CA PHE A 34 14.28 3.38 -9.21
C PHE A 34 15.03 3.67 -10.50
N GLU A 35 15.16 4.95 -10.82
CA GLU A 35 16.24 5.46 -11.66
C GLU A 35 17.44 5.77 -10.77
N LEU A 36 18.64 5.43 -11.23
CA LEU A 36 19.90 5.86 -10.61
C LEU A 36 20.56 6.92 -11.49
N PHE A 37 20.91 8.08 -10.94
CA PHE A 37 21.48 9.22 -11.64
C PHE A 37 22.96 9.02 -11.99
N ALA A 38 23.27 7.97 -12.76
CA ALA A 38 24.64 7.59 -13.13
C ALA A 38 25.33 8.65 -14.01
N ASP A 39 24.57 9.48 -14.71
CA ASP A 39 25.07 10.64 -15.44
C ASP A 39 25.57 11.78 -14.54
N ILE A 40 25.16 11.82 -13.27
CA ILE A 40 25.52 12.88 -12.30
C ILE A 40 26.41 12.36 -11.17
N VAL A 41 26.12 11.17 -10.64
CA VAL A 41 26.83 10.51 -9.54
C VAL A 41 27.16 9.05 -9.90
N PRO A 42 28.02 8.82 -10.91
CA PRO A 42 28.31 7.48 -11.42
C PRO A 42 28.83 6.51 -10.34
N LYS A 43 29.67 6.95 -9.40
CA LYS A 43 30.20 6.07 -8.35
C LYS A 43 29.11 5.64 -7.37
N THR A 44 28.27 6.58 -6.96
CA THR A 44 27.16 6.34 -6.02
C THR A 44 26.08 5.46 -6.66
N ALA A 45 25.75 5.73 -7.93
CA ALA A 45 24.82 4.92 -8.72
C ALA A 45 25.34 3.48 -8.91
N GLU A 46 26.60 3.31 -9.32
CA GLU A 46 27.20 1.97 -9.53
C GLU A 46 27.26 1.16 -8.23
N ASN A 47 27.55 1.81 -7.09
CA ASN A 47 27.49 1.15 -5.79
C ASN A 47 26.11 0.55 -5.53
N PHE A 48 25.06 1.36 -5.69
CA PHE A 48 23.70 0.90 -5.44
C PHE A 48 23.25 -0.16 -6.45
N ARG A 49 23.55 0.02 -7.74
CA ARG A 49 23.23 -0.95 -8.80
C ARG A 49 23.84 -2.31 -8.51
N ALA A 50 25.13 -2.36 -8.21
CA ALA A 50 25.83 -3.60 -7.90
C ALA A 50 25.34 -4.27 -6.61
N LEU A 51 24.92 -3.47 -5.62
CA LEU A 51 24.26 -3.99 -4.41
C LEU A 51 22.83 -4.49 -4.68
N CYS A 52 22.15 -4.03 -5.73
CA CYS A 52 20.88 -4.62 -6.18
C CYS A 52 21.09 -5.96 -6.90
N THR A 53 22.18 -6.13 -7.65
CA THR A 53 22.45 -7.38 -8.40
C THR A 53 23.20 -8.43 -7.58
N GLY A 54 23.95 -8.02 -6.57
CA GLY A 54 24.81 -8.91 -5.78
C GLY A 54 26.08 -9.35 -6.51
N GLU A 55 26.40 -8.75 -7.67
CA GLU A 55 27.45 -9.25 -8.58
C GLU A 55 28.87 -9.16 -8.02
N LYS A 56 29.10 -8.33 -6.99
CA LYS A 56 30.43 -8.11 -6.39
C LYS A 56 30.78 -9.14 -5.31
N GLY A 57 29.93 -10.14 -5.07
CA GLY A 57 30.23 -11.27 -4.21
C GLY A 57 30.18 -10.92 -2.72
N ILE A 58 31.20 -11.35 -1.97
CA ILE A 58 31.26 -11.19 -0.51
C ILE A 58 32.04 -9.93 -0.14
N GLY A 59 31.44 -9.13 0.74
CA GLY A 59 32.05 -7.91 1.25
C GLY A 59 33.20 -8.23 2.21
N PRO A 60 34.38 -7.59 2.03
CA PRO A 60 35.59 -7.93 2.76
C PRO A 60 35.52 -7.54 4.24
N THR A 61 34.76 -6.51 4.62
CA THR A 61 34.71 -6.02 6.00
C THR A 61 33.61 -6.69 6.82
N THR A 62 32.48 -7.01 6.19
CA THR A 62 31.32 -7.63 6.86
C THR A 62 31.32 -9.16 6.74
N GLY A 63 32.02 -9.73 5.75
CA GLY A 63 31.97 -11.15 5.42
C GLY A 63 30.62 -11.63 4.90
N LYS A 64 29.73 -10.71 4.50
CA LYS A 64 28.39 -11.02 3.98
C LYS A 64 28.27 -10.66 2.50
N PRO A 65 27.31 -11.24 1.76
CA PRO A 65 27.08 -10.83 0.36
C PRO A 65 26.82 -9.33 0.23
N LEU A 66 27.49 -8.69 -0.73
CA LEU A 66 27.25 -7.31 -1.15
C LEU A 66 25.93 -7.24 -1.93
N HIS A 67 24.81 -7.48 -1.26
CA HIS A 67 23.51 -7.67 -1.89
C HIS A 67 22.36 -7.22 -0.98
N PHE A 68 21.40 -6.48 -1.52
CA PHE A 68 20.23 -5.99 -0.78
C PHE A 68 19.14 -7.03 -0.56
N LYS A 69 19.15 -8.15 -1.28
CA LYS A 69 18.14 -9.21 -1.10
C LYS A 69 18.14 -9.72 0.34
N GLY A 70 16.97 -9.66 0.98
CA GLY A 70 16.75 -10.00 2.38
C GLY A 70 17.10 -8.88 3.38
N CYS A 71 17.55 -7.71 2.91
CA CYS A 71 17.85 -6.57 3.77
C CYS A 71 16.56 -5.86 4.22
N PRO A 72 16.41 -5.55 5.52
CA PRO A 72 15.23 -4.85 6.01
C PRO A 72 15.31 -3.33 5.89
N PHE A 73 14.14 -2.71 5.80
CA PHE A 73 13.94 -1.31 6.15
C PHE A 73 13.91 -1.22 7.68
N HIS A 74 15.06 -0.90 8.28
CA HIS A 74 15.23 -0.95 9.74
C HIS A 74 14.79 0.33 10.45
N ARG A 75 14.57 1.44 9.71
CA ARG A 75 14.19 2.73 10.28
C ARG A 75 13.20 3.45 9.37
N ILE A 76 12.00 3.73 9.87
CA ILE A 76 10.90 4.37 9.15
C ILE A 76 10.36 5.53 9.97
N ILE A 77 10.29 6.71 9.35
CA ILE A 77 9.74 7.92 9.97
C ILE A 77 8.69 8.51 9.04
N LYS A 78 7.43 8.42 9.48
CA LYS A 78 6.28 8.94 8.74
C LYS A 78 6.43 10.44 8.47
N LYS A 79 6.11 10.85 7.24
CA LYS A 79 6.30 12.21 6.70
C LYS A 79 7.74 12.70 6.75
N PHE A 80 8.68 11.78 6.53
CA PHE A 80 10.09 12.10 6.40
C PHE A 80 10.78 11.18 5.39
N MET A 81 11.08 9.93 5.79
CA MET A 81 11.82 8.97 4.95
C MET A 81 11.68 7.53 5.47
N ILE A 82 12.02 6.57 4.59
CA ILE A 82 12.22 5.16 4.91
C ILE A 82 13.67 4.78 4.63
N GLN A 83 14.35 4.13 5.58
CA GLN A 83 15.78 3.82 5.51
C GLN A 83 16.04 2.31 5.58
N GLY A 84 16.97 1.86 4.73
CA GLY A 84 17.39 0.46 4.60
C GLY A 84 18.86 0.34 4.22
N GLY A 85 19.25 -0.82 3.71
CA GLY A 85 20.59 -1.06 3.14
C GLY A 85 21.66 -1.52 4.14
N ASP A 86 21.33 -1.73 5.41
CA ASP A 86 22.19 -2.45 6.35
C ASP A 86 21.99 -3.96 6.20
N PHE A 87 22.64 -4.54 5.19
CA PHE A 87 22.54 -5.98 4.93
C PHE A 87 23.31 -6.84 5.96
N SER A 88 24.20 -6.22 6.75
CA SER A 88 25.04 -6.96 7.70
C SER A 88 24.42 -7.03 9.09
N ASN A 89 24.12 -5.90 9.73
CA ASN A 89 23.63 -5.87 11.10
C ASN A 89 22.11 -5.65 11.18
N GLN A 90 21.50 -5.22 10.07
CA GLN A 90 20.05 -5.04 9.92
C GLN A 90 19.44 -4.04 10.91
N ASN A 91 20.23 -3.09 11.42
CA ASN A 91 19.82 -2.18 12.49
C ASN A 91 20.39 -0.77 12.36
N GLY A 92 21.09 -0.47 11.27
CA GLY A 92 21.69 0.82 10.96
C GLY A 92 23.15 0.96 11.40
N THR A 93 23.75 -0.06 12.00
CA THR A 93 25.15 -0.03 12.48
C THR A 93 26.14 -0.68 11.52
N GLY A 94 25.65 -1.34 10.47
CA GLY A 94 26.46 -2.08 9.52
C GLY A 94 26.32 -1.62 8.07
N GLY A 95 26.63 -2.56 7.16
CA GLY A 95 26.75 -2.32 5.74
C GLY A 95 28.16 -1.91 5.32
N GLU A 96 28.48 -2.13 4.05
CA GLU A 96 29.71 -1.65 3.39
C GLU A 96 29.44 -1.40 1.91
N SER A 97 30.25 -0.57 1.27
CA SER A 97 30.14 -0.28 -0.16
C SER A 97 30.88 -1.32 -1.01
N ILE A 98 30.65 -1.30 -2.32
CA ILE A 98 31.43 -2.11 -3.26
C ILE A 98 32.90 -1.64 -3.39
N TYR A 99 33.24 -0.48 -2.82
CA TYR A 99 34.57 0.12 -2.87
C TYR A 99 35.36 -0.07 -1.56
N GLY A 100 34.80 -0.78 -0.58
CA GLY A 100 35.31 -0.93 0.78
C GLY A 100 34.29 -0.48 1.84
N GLU A 101 34.71 -0.37 3.09
CA GLU A 101 33.81 -0.02 4.22
C GLU A 101 32.99 1.25 3.93
N LYS A 102 33.67 2.31 3.45
CA LYS A 102 33.11 3.63 3.18
C LYS A 102 33.68 4.25 1.91
N PHE A 103 32.93 5.16 1.29
CA PHE A 103 33.39 6.03 0.20
C PHE A 103 32.92 7.48 0.39
N GLU A 104 33.57 8.37 -0.36
CA GLU A 104 33.40 9.83 -0.32
C GLU A 104 32.00 10.30 -0.77
N ASP A 105 31.62 11.50 -0.35
CA ASP A 105 30.46 12.22 -0.89
C ASP A 105 30.78 12.68 -2.32
N GLU A 106 30.29 11.96 -3.33
CA GLU A 106 30.66 12.20 -4.74
C GLU A 106 30.34 13.62 -5.21
N ASN A 107 29.11 14.08 -4.96
CA ASN A 107 28.73 15.49 -5.02
C ASN A 107 27.36 15.71 -4.36
N PHE A 108 26.96 16.97 -4.22
CA PHE A 108 25.63 17.38 -3.74
C PHE A 108 24.87 18.15 -4.83
N HIS A 109 24.88 17.61 -6.06
CA HIS A 109 24.30 18.29 -7.22
C HIS A 109 22.81 18.52 -7.04
N TYR A 110 22.03 17.51 -6.66
CA TYR A 110 20.59 17.62 -6.49
C TYR A 110 20.15 17.94 -5.06
N LYS A 111 19.05 18.69 -4.95
CA LYS A 111 18.35 18.98 -3.70
C LYS A 111 17.39 17.87 -3.31
N HIS A 112 17.05 17.80 -2.03
CA HIS A 112 15.99 16.96 -1.51
C HIS A 112 14.63 17.71 -1.56
N ASP A 113 14.18 18.05 -2.76
CA ASP A 113 13.06 18.98 -2.97
C ASP A 113 11.71 18.31 -3.32
N GLN A 114 11.66 16.98 -3.38
CA GLN A 114 10.45 16.20 -3.61
C GLN A 114 10.45 14.85 -2.87
N GLU A 115 9.29 14.20 -2.86
CA GLU A 115 9.17 12.81 -2.41
C GLU A 115 9.73 11.84 -3.46
N GLY A 116 10.09 10.64 -3.01
CA GLY A 116 10.60 9.57 -3.87
C GLY A 116 12.05 9.77 -4.29
N LEU A 117 12.81 10.69 -3.68
CA LEU A 117 14.25 10.78 -3.93
C LEU A 117 15.00 9.70 -3.15
N LEU A 118 15.95 9.07 -3.82
CA LEU A 118 16.86 8.07 -3.26
C LEU A 118 18.18 8.75 -2.89
N SER A 119 18.60 8.61 -1.64
CA SER A 119 19.75 9.34 -1.10
C SER A 119 20.55 8.51 -0.09
N MET A 120 21.86 8.76 -0.01
CA MET A 120 22.77 7.97 0.84
C MET A 120 22.59 8.31 2.32
N ALA A 121 22.45 7.29 3.17
CA ALA A 121 22.61 7.46 4.60
C ALA A 121 24.12 7.45 4.96
N ASN A 122 24.52 8.31 5.90
CA ASN A 122 25.90 8.42 6.35
C ASN A 122 25.98 8.80 7.84
N ALA A 123 27.18 8.70 8.41
CA ALA A 123 27.50 9.08 9.78
C ALA A 123 28.40 10.32 9.83
N GLY A 124 28.17 11.26 8.89
CA GLY A 124 29.02 12.41 8.64
C GLY A 124 29.69 12.36 7.26
N ARG A 125 30.46 13.40 6.96
CA ARG A 125 31.09 13.62 5.66
C ARG A 125 31.94 12.41 5.24
N ASP A 126 31.84 12.02 3.98
CA ASP A 126 32.65 10.96 3.34
C ASP A 126 32.53 9.59 4.04
N THR A 127 31.33 9.26 4.53
CA THR A 127 31.05 7.97 5.21
C THR A 127 29.93 7.15 4.55
N ASN A 128 29.79 7.26 3.23
CA ASN A 128 28.79 6.51 2.47
C ASN A 128 29.16 5.01 2.44
N GLY A 129 28.20 4.14 2.76
CA GLY A 129 28.37 2.67 2.71
C GLY A 129 27.35 2.04 1.76
N SER A 130 26.50 1.17 2.28
CA SER A 130 25.35 0.59 1.55
C SER A 130 24.00 1.15 1.98
N GLN A 131 23.94 1.84 3.12
CA GLN A 131 22.67 2.35 3.64
C GLN A 131 22.15 3.52 2.82
N PHE A 132 20.84 3.55 2.64
CA PHE A 132 20.13 4.55 1.85
C PHE A 132 18.80 4.90 2.52
N PHE A 133 18.21 6.01 2.09
CA PHE A 133 16.83 6.32 2.40
C PHE A 133 16.07 6.80 1.17
N ILE A 134 14.75 6.60 1.21
CA ILE A 134 13.81 7.12 0.21
C ILE A 134 12.97 8.20 0.91
N THR A 135 12.96 9.41 0.36
CA THR A 135 12.17 10.51 0.92
C THR A 135 10.68 10.27 0.70
N THR A 136 9.84 10.64 1.66
CA THR A 136 8.37 10.60 1.50
C THR A 136 7.75 12.00 1.45
N VAL A 137 8.57 13.03 1.64
CA VAL A 137 8.29 14.47 1.52
C VAL A 137 9.58 15.20 1.11
N PRO A 138 9.53 16.49 0.70
CA PRO A 138 10.74 17.31 0.58
C PRO A 138 11.52 17.41 1.89
N THR A 139 12.84 17.25 1.86
CA THR A 139 13.73 17.24 3.03
C THR A 139 14.97 18.14 2.87
N PRO A 140 14.81 19.45 2.58
CA PRO A 140 15.91 20.35 2.24
C PRO A 140 16.96 20.54 3.36
N HIS A 141 16.63 20.19 4.60
CA HIS A 141 17.59 20.21 5.72
C HIS A 141 18.71 19.15 5.59
N LEU A 142 18.56 18.20 4.65
CA LEU A 142 19.54 17.18 4.27
C LEU A 142 20.42 17.60 3.09
N ASP A 143 20.13 18.73 2.44
CA ASP A 143 20.94 19.25 1.34
C ASP A 143 22.40 19.47 1.79
N GLN A 144 23.34 19.17 0.92
CA GLN A 144 24.79 19.23 1.18
C GLN A 144 25.30 18.30 2.29
N LYS A 145 24.47 17.38 2.78
CA LYS A 145 24.84 16.39 3.80
C LYS A 145 24.69 14.96 3.32
N HIS A 146 23.74 14.70 2.44
CA HIS A 146 23.46 13.39 1.87
C HIS A 146 23.46 13.48 0.34
N VAL A 147 24.12 12.51 -0.31
CA VAL A 147 24.20 12.45 -1.77
C VAL A 147 22.87 11.92 -2.32
N VAL A 148 22.12 12.77 -3.02
CA VAL A 148 20.94 12.34 -3.81
C VAL A 148 21.44 11.66 -5.08
N PHE A 149 21.03 10.41 -5.30
CA PHE A 149 21.57 9.59 -6.40
C PHE A 149 20.53 8.84 -7.21
N GLY A 150 19.24 9.03 -6.93
CA GLY A 150 18.19 8.43 -7.75
C GLY A 150 16.81 8.93 -7.38
N GLN A 151 15.81 8.35 -8.03
CA GLN A 151 14.40 8.62 -7.73
C GLN A 151 13.52 7.40 -8.01
N VAL A 152 12.39 7.32 -7.31
CA VAL A 152 11.33 6.34 -7.57
C VAL A 152 10.62 6.69 -8.88
N MET A 153 10.74 5.79 -9.85
CA MET A 153 10.04 5.85 -11.14
C MET A 153 8.65 5.25 -11.06
N LYS A 154 8.53 4.06 -10.46
CA LYS A 154 7.29 3.30 -10.28
C LYS A 154 7.21 2.77 -8.85
N GLY A 155 6.01 2.58 -8.32
CA GLY A 155 5.82 1.98 -7.00
C GLY A 155 5.93 2.97 -5.84
N MET A 156 5.69 4.26 -6.08
CA MET A 156 5.65 5.24 -4.97
C MET A 156 4.56 4.89 -3.94
N GLY A 157 3.47 4.25 -4.38
CA GLY A 157 2.46 3.71 -3.47
C GLY A 157 3.00 2.64 -2.51
N VAL A 158 3.97 1.82 -2.93
CA VAL A 158 4.64 0.84 -2.06
C VAL A 158 5.52 1.55 -1.02
N THR A 159 6.24 2.61 -1.43
CA THR A 159 6.95 3.50 -0.51
C THR A 159 6.01 4.12 0.53
N LYS A 160 4.80 4.53 0.13
CA LYS A 160 3.77 5.03 1.05
C LYS A 160 3.19 3.95 1.97
N ILE A 161 3.07 2.70 1.51
CA ILE A 161 2.71 1.58 2.39
C ILE A 161 3.77 1.42 3.48
N LEU A 162 5.05 1.36 3.09
CA LEU A 162 6.17 1.28 4.04
C LEU A 162 6.17 2.44 5.04
N GLU A 163 5.96 3.67 4.58
CA GLU A 163 5.86 4.86 5.43
C GLU A 163 4.76 4.77 6.51
N ASN A 164 3.68 4.03 6.24
CA ASN A 164 2.49 3.94 7.09
C ASN A 164 2.42 2.68 7.95
N VAL A 165 3.46 1.85 7.99
CA VAL A 165 3.50 0.70 8.90
C VAL A 165 3.56 1.16 10.36
N GLU A 166 3.10 0.28 11.25
CA GLU A 166 3.26 0.49 12.69
C GLU A 166 4.74 0.42 13.07
N VAL A 167 5.19 1.37 13.89
CA VAL A 167 6.58 1.50 14.33
C VAL A 167 6.66 1.60 15.85
N LYS A 168 7.68 0.98 16.44
CA LYS A 168 8.10 1.18 17.82
C LYS A 168 9.30 2.11 17.85
N GLY A 169 9.06 3.38 18.15
CA GLY A 169 10.05 4.44 17.94
C GLY A 169 10.18 4.72 16.45
N GLU A 170 11.29 4.29 15.85
CA GLU A 170 11.52 4.38 14.39
C GLU A 170 11.59 2.99 13.73
N ASN A 171 11.55 1.91 14.52
CA ASN A 171 11.69 0.54 14.03
C ASN A 171 10.32 -0.03 13.65
N PRO A 172 10.12 -0.56 12.44
CA PRO A 172 8.87 -1.24 12.06
C PRO A 172 8.54 -2.42 12.98
N GLU A 173 7.28 -2.54 13.41
CA GLU A 173 6.83 -3.69 14.21
C GLU A 173 6.75 -4.98 13.38
N LYS A 174 6.32 -4.84 12.11
CA LYS A 174 6.37 -5.93 11.12
C LYS A 174 7.66 -5.84 10.34
N LEU A 175 8.27 -6.99 10.06
CA LEU A 175 9.44 -7.07 9.19
C LEU A 175 9.10 -6.50 7.80
N CYS A 176 9.75 -5.40 7.46
CA CYS A 176 9.68 -4.76 6.14
C CYS A 176 10.99 -5.08 5.42
N VAL A 177 10.95 -5.87 4.35
CA VAL A 177 12.16 -6.45 3.74
C VAL A 177 12.16 -6.30 2.23
N ILE A 178 13.34 -6.07 1.67
CA ILE A 178 13.62 -6.20 0.23
C ILE A 178 13.67 -7.70 -0.06
N ALA A 179 12.54 -8.28 -0.43
CA ALA A 179 12.41 -9.72 -0.67
C ALA A 179 13.17 -10.16 -1.93
N GLU A 180 13.15 -9.32 -2.96
CA GLU A 180 13.93 -9.50 -4.18
C GLU A 180 14.44 -8.15 -4.70
N CYS A 181 15.57 -8.14 -5.38
CA CYS A 181 16.11 -6.95 -6.01
C CYS A 181 16.92 -7.28 -7.26
N GLY A 182 17.13 -6.28 -8.11
CA GLY A 182 17.93 -6.46 -9.32
C GLY A 182 17.93 -5.22 -10.20
N GLU A 183 18.48 -5.39 -11.39
CA GLU A 183 18.56 -4.38 -12.45
C GLU A 183 17.60 -4.75 -13.59
N LEU A 184 16.92 -3.75 -14.16
CA LEU A 184 16.08 -3.87 -15.35
C LEU A 184 16.85 -3.40 -16.58
N GLN A 185 17.03 -4.29 -17.55
CA GLN A 185 17.65 -3.97 -18.83
C GLN A 185 16.68 -3.22 -19.75
N GLU A 186 17.21 -2.60 -20.80
CA GLU A 186 16.36 -2.00 -21.83
C GLU A 186 15.50 -3.07 -22.50
N GLY A 187 14.19 -2.82 -22.59
CA GLY A 187 13.21 -3.78 -23.12
C GLY A 187 12.64 -4.76 -22.09
N ASP A 188 13.18 -4.84 -20.87
CA ASP A 188 12.58 -5.66 -19.81
C ASP A 188 11.20 -5.12 -19.40
N ASP A 189 10.31 -6.03 -19.04
CA ASP A 189 9.04 -5.67 -18.41
C ASP A 189 9.28 -5.05 -17.04
N TRP A 190 8.47 -4.05 -16.69
CA TRP A 190 8.57 -3.38 -15.40
C TRP A 190 8.31 -4.32 -14.22
N GLY A 191 7.50 -5.37 -14.42
CA GLY A 191 7.12 -6.32 -13.37
C GLY A 191 6.39 -5.67 -12.20
N ILE A 192 5.65 -4.58 -12.47
CA ILE A 192 4.90 -3.79 -11.48
C ILE A 192 3.46 -4.29 -11.29
N SER A 193 3.04 -5.25 -12.11
CA SER A 193 1.76 -5.95 -11.96
C SER A 193 1.82 -6.96 -10.81
N PRO A 194 0.71 -7.23 -10.10
CA PRO A 194 0.70 -8.16 -8.98
C PRO A 194 1.16 -9.57 -9.38
N MET A 195 2.22 -10.06 -8.72
CA MET A 195 2.70 -11.44 -8.88
C MET A 195 1.94 -12.41 -7.96
N ASP A 196 0.60 -12.41 -8.03
CA ASP A 196 -0.28 -13.22 -7.18
C ASP A 196 -0.94 -14.40 -7.93
N GLY A 197 -0.52 -14.65 -9.17
CA GLY A 197 -1.04 -15.72 -10.03
C GLY A 197 -2.45 -15.47 -10.58
N SER A 198 -3.02 -14.27 -10.37
CA SER A 198 -4.39 -13.95 -10.80
C SER A 198 -4.55 -13.62 -12.28
N GLY A 199 -3.44 -13.41 -13.00
CA GLY A 199 -3.45 -12.89 -14.38
C GLY A 199 -3.77 -11.39 -14.49
N ASP A 200 -3.79 -10.68 -13.37
CA ASP A 200 -3.97 -9.22 -13.32
C ASP A 200 -2.74 -8.51 -13.91
N THR A 201 -2.93 -7.81 -15.03
CA THR A 201 -1.87 -7.13 -15.78
C THR A 201 -1.78 -5.64 -15.47
N TYR A 202 -2.57 -5.13 -14.53
CA TYR A 202 -2.57 -3.70 -14.19
C TYR A 202 -1.66 -3.45 -12.98
N PRO A 203 -0.95 -2.31 -12.89
CA PRO A 203 -0.22 -1.96 -11.68
C PRO A 203 -1.15 -1.79 -10.47
N ASP A 204 -0.66 -2.09 -9.27
CA ASP A 204 -1.43 -1.94 -8.02
C ASP A 204 -1.84 -0.48 -7.74
N PHE A 205 -1.04 0.47 -8.21
CA PHE A 205 -1.25 1.91 -8.10
C PHE A 205 -1.54 2.51 -9.48
N PRO A 206 -2.67 3.20 -9.68
CA PRO A 206 -3.07 3.70 -11.00
C PRO A 206 -2.08 4.67 -11.63
N GLU A 207 -1.34 5.43 -10.81
CA GLU A 207 -0.35 6.42 -11.25
C GLU A 207 0.85 5.78 -11.96
N ASP A 208 1.07 4.48 -11.72
CA ASP A 208 2.11 3.69 -12.37
C ASP A 208 1.65 3.09 -13.69
N SER A 209 0.35 3.18 -14.03
CA SER A 209 -0.23 2.70 -15.28
C SER A 209 0.05 3.66 -16.44
N ASP A 210 0.19 3.11 -17.65
CA ASP A 210 0.27 3.91 -18.88
C ASP A 210 -1.10 4.44 -19.32
N ILE A 211 -2.17 4.05 -18.62
CA ILE A 211 -3.53 4.49 -18.89
C ILE A 211 -3.71 5.92 -18.37
N ASN A 212 -4.16 6.82 -19.25
CA ASN A 212 -4.54 8.16 -18.85
C ASN A 212 -5.75 8.12 -17.92
N LEU A 213 -5.56 8.51 -16.66
CA LEU A 213 -6.61 8.51 -15.63
C LEU A 213 -7.82 9.40 -15.96
N LYS A 214 -7.70 10.29 -16.95
CA LYS A 214 -8.80 11.10 -17.48
C LYS A 214 -9.69 10.37 -18.47
N GLU A 215 -9.22 9.26 -19.04
CA GLU A 215 -9.98 8.45 -20.00
C GLU A 215 -10.89 7.47 -19.24
N VAL A 216 -11.98 8.01 -18.72
CA VAL A 216 -12.88 7.33 -17.78
C VAL A 216 -13.41 6.00 -18.32
N ASP A 217 -13.70 5.89 -19.63
CA ASP A 217 -14.17 4.64 -20.24
C ASP A 217 -13.09 3.53 -20.21
N LYS A 218 -11.81 3.89 -20.35
CA LYS A 218 -10.71 2.93 -20.19
C LYS A 218 -10.57 2.52 -18.73
N ILE A 219 -10.68 3.47 -17.80
CA ILE A 219 -10.67 3.16 -16.37
C ILE A 219 -11.83 2.25 -15.98
N LEU A 220 -13.02 2.46 -16.56
CA LEU A 220 -14.17 1.58 -16.34
C LEU A 220 -13.89 0.16 -16.84
N THR A 221 -13.24 0.02 -18.00
CA THR A 221 -12.83 -1.30 -18.53
C THR A 221 -11.86 -2.00 -17.58
N VAL A 222 -10.81 -1.30 -17.15
CA VAL A 222 -9.84 -1.80 -16.16
C VAL A 222 -10.51 -2.20 -14.85
N ALA A 223 -11.42 -1.36 -14.35
CA ALA A 223 -12.18 -1.61 -13.13
C ALA A 223 -13.03 -2.89 -13.24
N GLU A 224 -13.70 -3.10 -14.38
CA GLU A 224 -14.47 -4.32 -14.61
C GLU A 224 -13.59 -5.57 -14.73
N ASP A 225 -12.44 -5.48 -15.40
CA ASP A 225 -11.49 -6.59 -15.50
C ASP A 225 -10.96 -7.01 -14.12
N ILE A 226 -10.49 -6.04 -13.32
CA ILE A 226 -10.01 -6.31 -11.95
C ILE A 226 -11.16 -6.80 -11.06
N LYS A 227 -12.38 -6.24 -11.19
CA LYS A 227 -13.56 -6.71 -10.45
C LYS A 227 -13.86 -8.17 -10.77
N ASN A 228 -13.76 -8.58 -12.03
CA ASN A 228 -13.98 -9.96 -12.45
C ASN A 228 -12.97 -10.92 -11.85
N ILE A 229 -11.70 -10.50 -11.72
CA ILE A 229 -10.68 -11.26 -10.98
C ILE A 229 -11.07 -11.37 -9.50
N GLY A 230 -11.50 -10.26 -8.88
CA GLY A 230 -12.02 -10.26 -7.51
C GLY A 230 -13.21 -11.22 -7.32
N ASN A 231 -14.13 -11.28 -8.29
CA ASN A 231 -15.25 -12.20 -8.30
C ASN A 231 -14.81 -13.67 -8.36
N THR A 232 -13.73 -13.97 -9.09
CA THR A 232 -13.14 -15.31 -9.12
C THR A 232 -12.64 -15.73 -7.74
N PHE A 233 -11.89 -14.85 -7.06
CA PHE A 233 -11.45 -15.11 -5.68
C PHE A 233 -12.63 -15.24 -4.71
N PHE A 234 -13.66 -14.41 -4.86
CA PHE A 234 -14.88 -14.49 -4.05
C PHE A 234 -15.57 -15.86 -4.19
N LYS A 235 -15.72 -16.36 -5.42
CA LYS A 235 -16.31 -17.69 -5.68
C LYS A 235 -15.49 -18.82 -5.08
N SER A 236 -14.17 -18.68 -5.09
CA SER A 236 -13.23 -19.62 -4.47
C SER A 236 -13.08 -19.42 -2.96
N GLN A 237 -13.90 -18.56 -2.34
CA GLN A 237 -13.87 -18.24 -0.91
C GLN A 237 -12.54 -17.68 -0.39
N ASN A 238 -11.70 -17.13 -1.28
CA ASN A 238 -10.50 -16.40 -0.91
C ASN A 238 -10.87 -14.93 -0.69
N TRP A 239 -11.34 -14.62 0.52
CA TRP A 239 -11.91 -13.32 0.85
C TRP A 239 -10.86 -12.22 0.86
N GLU A 240 -9.64 -12.54 1.29
CA GLU A 240 -8.51 -11.62 1.38
C GLU A 240 -8.08 -11.14 -0.01
N LEU A 241 -7.84 -12.06 -0.95
CA LEU A 241 -7.49 -11.68 -2.33
C LEU A 241 -8.64 -11.00 -3.04
N ALA A 242 -9.89 -11.42 -2.80
CA ALA A 242 -11.06 -10.73 -3.34
C ALA A 242 -11.11 -9.27 -2.87
N ILE A 243 -10.91 -9.01 -1.57
CA ILE A 243 -10.81 -7.65 -1.02
C ILE A 243 -9.65 -6.90 -1.68
N LYS A 244 -8.46 -7.48 -1.79
CA LYS A 244 -7.30 -6.82 -2.44
C LYS A 244 -7.64 -6.33 -3.85
N LYS A 245 -8.31 -7.15 -4.66
CA LYS A 245 -8.74 -6.78 -6.02
C LYS A 245 -9.85 -5.71 -6.03
N TYR A 246 -10.89 -5.84 -5.21
CA TYR A 246 -11.92 -4.81 -5.13
C TYR A 246 -11.37 -3.47 -4.63
N SER A 247 -10.49 -3.47 -3.64
CA SER A 247 -9.81 -2.26 -3.16
C SER A 247 -8.93 -1.64 -4.25
N LYS A 248 -8.30 -2.46 -5.10
CA LYS A 248 -7.58 -1.97 -6.29
C LYS A 248 -8.51 -1.26 -7.26
N VAL A 249 -9.69 -1.80 -7.54
CA VAL A 249 -10.71 -1.11 -8.36
C VAL A 249 -11.03 0.27 -7.78
N LEU A 250 -11.23 0.36 -6.46
CA LEU A 250 -11.52 1.64 -5.82
C LEU A 250 -10.39 2.66 -5.98
N ARG A 251 -9.12 2.23 -5.90
CA ARG A 251 -7.97 3.11 -6.19
C ARG A 251 -8.04 3.67 -7.61
N TYR A 252 -8.27 2.82 -8.62
CA TYR A 252 -8.41 3.28 -10.02
C TYR A 252 -9.56 4.28 -10.20
N VAL A 253 -10.70 4.01 -9.55
CA VAL A 253 -11.84 4.92 -9.58
C VAL A 253 -11.54 6.25 -8.90
N GLU A 254 -10.91 6.24 -7.72
CA GLU A 254 -10.54 7.44 -6.97
C GLU A 254 -9.52 8.30 -7.73
N SER A 255 -8.47 7.69 -8.28
CA SER A 255 -7.46 8.41 -9.06
C SER A 255 -8.07 9.02 -10.34
N SER A 256 -9.04 8.34 -10.98
CA SER A 256 -9.78 8.91 -12.11
C SER A 256 -10.73 10.04 -11.70
N LYS A 257 -11.44 9.90 -10.58
CA LYS A 257 -12.29 10.95 -9.98
C LYS A 257 -11.51 12.21 -9.61
N ALA A 258 -10.26 12.07 -9.20
CA ALA A 258 -9.39 13.21 -8.92
C ALA A 258 -8.87 13.91 -10.19
N ALA A 259 -8.83 13.20 -11.32
CA ALA A 259 -8.24 13.68 -12.56
C ALA A 259 -9.25 14.17 -13.62
N ALA A 260 -10.49 13.66 -13.60
CA ALA A 260 -11.52 13.91 -14.60
C ALA A 260 -12.74 14.65 -14.01
N GLU A 261 -13.45 15.39 -14.87
CA GLU A 261 -14.61 16.20 -14.46
C GLU A 261 -15.91 15.38 -14.34
N ASP A 262 -16.19 14.49 -15.30
CA ASP A 262 -17.35 13.57 -15.26
C ASP A 262 -16.91 12.13 -15.06
N THR A 263 -17.24 11.57 -13.91
CA THR A 263 -16.91 10.21 -13.49
C THR A 263 -18.13 9.44 -12.98
N SER A 264 -19.32 9.92 -13.34
CA SER A 264 -20.59 9.39 -12.86
C SER A 264 -20.78 7.90 -13.24
N ASN A 265 -20.28 7.49 -14.41
CA ASN A 265 -20.29 6.11 -14.90
C ASN A 265 -19.39 5.14 -14.09
N LEU A 266 -18.48 5.64 -13.25
CA LEU A 266 -17.66 4.81 -12.35
C LEU A 266 -18.38 4.46 -11.04
N ASN A 267 -19.45 5.18 -10.68
CA ASN A 267 -20.16 4.94 -9.42
C ASN A 267 -20.78 3.54 -9.32
N PRO A 268 -21.39 2.96 -10.37
CA PRO A 268 -21.92 1.59 -10.31
C PRO A 268 -20.85 0.54 -10.00
N VAL A 269 -19.67 0.61 -10.65
CA VAL A 269 -18.58 -0.36 -10.42
C VAL A 269 -17.98 -0.18 -9.03
N ALA A 270 -17.80 1.06 -8.57
CA ALA A 270 -17.33 1.35 -7.22
C ALA A 270 -18.29 0.84 -6.15
N LEU A 271 -19.59 1.16 -6.27
CA LEU A 271 -20.62 0.68 -5.35
C LEU A 271 -20.66 -0.86 -5.30
N SER A 272 -20.59 -1.53 -6.45
CA SER A 272 -20.52 -2.99 -6.52
C SER A 272 -19.30 -3.55 -5.77
N CYS A 273 -18.12 -2.93 -5.93
CA CYS A 273 -16.89 -3.36 -5.27
C CYS A 273 -16.95 -3.14 -3.75
N ILE A 274 -17.41 -1.97 -3.29
CA ILE A 274 -17.59 -1.67 -1.86
C ILE A 274 -18.55 -2.67 -1.21
N LEU A 275 -19.67 -2.96 -1.88
CA LEU A 275 -20.62 -3.97 -1.43
C LEU A 275 -19.96 -5.35 -1.34
N ASN A 276 -19.18 -5.76 -2.33
CA ASN A 276 -18.48 -7.05 -2.30
C ASN A 276 -17.42 -7.11 -1.19
N ILE A 277 -16.69 -6.02 -0.93
CA ILE A 277 -15.77 -5.90 0.21
C ILE A 277 -16.53 -6.10 1.52
N ALA A 278 -17.65 -5.43 1.71
CA ALA A 278 -18.48 -5.59 2.91
C ALA A 278 -18.92 -7.05 3.09
N ALA A 279 -19.30 -7.74 2.00
CA ALA A 279 -19.65 -9.15 2.04
C ALA A 279 -18.47 -10.04 2.45
N CYS A 280 -17.27 -9.83 1.89
CA CYS A 280 -16.05 -10.54 2.30
C CYS A 280 -15.75 -10.32 3.79
N LYS A 281 -15.78 -9.06 4.25
CA LYS A 281 -15.51 -8.71 5.66
C LYS A 281 -16.49 -9.39 6.62
N LEU A 282 -17.78 -9.48 6.26
CA LEU A 282 -18.77 -10.27 7.03
C LEU A 282 -18.42 -11.76 7.06
N LYS A 283 -17.96 -12.35 5.94
CA LYS A 283 -17.50 -13.77 5.90
C LYS A 283 -16.30 -14.03 6.81
N MET A 284 -15.45 -13.03 6.97
CA MET A 284 -14.27 -13.06 7.85
C MET A 284 -14.58 -12.65 9.30
N SER A 285 -15.86 -12.37 9.65
CA SER A 285 -16.25 -11.81 10.95
C SER A 285 -15.58 -10.48 11.32
N ASN A 286 -15.07 -9.74 10.33
CA ASN A 286 -14.59 -8.38 10.51
C ASN A 286 -15.80 -7.41 10.49
N TRP A 287 -16.52 -7.39 11.61
CA TRP A 287 -17.78 -6.65 11.75
C TRP A 287 -17.61 -5.15 11.54
N GLN A 288 -16.62 -4.56 12.20
CA GLN A 288 -16.35 -3.13 12.14
C GLN A 288 -15.97 -2.70 10.72
N GLY A 289 -15.06 -3.42 10.07
CA GLY A 289 -14.70 -3.11 8.69
C GLY A 289 -15.86 -3.30 7.72
N ALA A 290 -16.78 -4.24 7.96
CA ALA A 290 -17.97 -4.42 7.13
C ALA A 290 -18.95 -3.24 7.29
N ILE A 291 -19.10 -2.72 8.51
CA ILE A 291 -19.90 -1.52 8.80
C ILE A 291 -19.35 -0.32 8.03
N GLU A 292 -18.05 -0.08 8.10
CA GLU A 292 -17.37 1.03 7.41
C GLU A 292 -17.59 0.98 5.90
N SER A 293 -17.37 -0.18 5.28
CA SER A 293 -17.64 -0.34 3.85
C SER A 293 -19.13 -0.15 3.51
N CYS A 294 -20.07 -0.54 4.38
CA CYS A 294 -21.48 -0.26 4.13
C CYS A 294 -21.82 1.23 4.28
N ILE A 295 -21.13 1.99 5.15
CA ILE A 295 -21.27 3.45 5.24
C ILE A 295 -20.82 4.10 3.93
N GLU A 296 -19.66 3.69 3.39
CA GLU A 296 -19.18 4.17 2.10
C GLU A 296 -20.17 3.86 0.97
N ALA A 297 -20.73 2.65 0.92
CA ALA A 297 -21.75 2.28 -0.06
C ALA A 297 -23.00 3.18 0.05
N LEU A 298 -23.44 3.49 1.26
CA LEU A 298 -24.61 4.34 1.52
C LEU A 298 -24.33 5.84 1.28
N ALA A 299 -23.06 6.26 1.27
CA ALA A 299 -22.69 7.60 0.83
C ALA A 299 -22.87 7.75 -0.69
N ILE A 300 -22.71 6.67 -1.46
CA ILE A 300 -22.95 6.65 -2.91
C ILE A 300 -24.44 6.46 -3.23
N ASP A 301 -25.09 5.49 -2.57
CA ASP A 301 -26.52 5.20 -2.73
C ASP A 301 -27.19 5.06 -1.34
N PRO A 302 -27.77 6.15 -0.80
CA PRO A 302 -28.41 6.15 0.53
C PRO A 302 -29.62 5.22 0.67
N SER A 303 -30.14 4.72 -0.45
CA SER A 303 -31.29 3.81 -0.54
C SER A 303 -30.88 2.36 -0.76
N ASN A 304 -29.58 2.05 -0.74
CA ASN A 304 -29.09 0.71 -1.03
C ASN A 304 -29.47 -0.31 0.06
N THR A 305 -30.48 -1.12 -0.22
CA THR A 305 -30.99 -2.12 0.74
C THR A 305 -29.96 -3.20 1.08
N LYS A 306 -29.07 -3.56 0.13
CA LYS A 306 -27.98 -4.52 0.39
C LYS A 306 -26.97 -3.96 1.38
N ALA A 307 -26.60 -2.69 1.27
CA ALA A 307 -25.70 -2.04 2.23
C ALA A 307 -26.35 -1.93 3.62
N LEU A 308 -27.62 -1.49 3.71
CA LEU A 308 -28.35 -1.42 4.99
C LEU A 308 -28.43 -2.79 5.67
N TYR A 309 -28.80 -3.82 4.91
CA TYR A 309 -28.90 -5.19 5.44
C TYR A 309 -27.55 -5.72 5.94
N ARG A 310 -26.48 -5.54 5.16
CA ARG A 310 -25.12 -5.96 5.54
C ARG A 310 -24.57 -5.16 6.73
N ARG A 311 -24.85 -3.86 6.80
CA ARG A 311 -24.48 -3.01 7.93
C ARG A 311 -25.17 -3.46 9.20
N ALA A 312 -26.46 -3.80 9.13
CA ALA A 312 -27.19 -4.39 10.24
C ALA A 312 -26.59 -5.73 10.71
N GLN A 313 -26.09 -6.57 9.80
CA GLN A 313 -25.35 -7.79 10.17
C GLN A 313 -24.05 -7.46 10.91
N GLY A 314 -23.31 -6.45 10.46
CA GLY A 314 -22.12 -5.95 11.16
C GLY A 314 -22.44 -5.43 12.56
N TRP A 315 -23.47 -4.60 12.70
CA TRP A 315 -23.94 -4.09 14.00
C TRP A 315 -24.32 -5.21 14.97
N GLN A 316 -25.01 -6.25 14.48
CA GLN A 316 -25.30 -7.43 15.28
C GLN A 316 -24.04 -8.17 15.74
N GLY A 317 -23.00 -8.21 14.90
CA GLY A 317 -21.71 -8.82 15.23
C GLY A 317 -21.02 -8.15 16.41
N ILE A 318 -21.15 -6.81 16.53
CA ILE A 318 -20.65 -6.04 17.67
C ILE A 318 -21.69 -5.79 18.78
N LYS A 319 -22.87 -6.42 18.68
CA LYS A 319 -23.98 -6.34 19.64
C LYS A 319 -24.67 -4.97 19.74
N GLU A 320 -24.52 -4.11 18.74
CA GLU A 320 -25.24 -2.83 18.61
C GLU A 320 -26.62 -3.04 17.97
N TYR A 321 -27.52 -3.72 18.69
CA TYR A 321 -28.78 -4.17 18.12
C TYR A 321 -29.77 -3.06 17.76
N ASP A 322 -29.73 -1.91 18.46
CA ASP A 322 -30.59 -0.77 18.14
C ASP A 322 -30.22 -0.16 16.79
N GLN A 323 -28.92 -0.05 16.49
CA GLN A 323 -28.41 0.37 15.17
C GLN A 323 -28.82 -0.62 14.08
N ALA A 324 -28.67 -1.92 14.35
CA ALA A 324 -29.10 -2.98 13.43
C ALA A 324 -30.61 -2.87 13.10
N LEU A 325 -31.44 -2.62 14.12
CA LEU A 325 -32.89 -2.48 13.93
C LEU A 325 -33.25 -1.23 13.12
N ALA A 326 -32.54 -0.12 13.34
CA ALA A 326 -32.75 1.11 12.57
C ALA A 326 -32.45 0.90 11.07
N ASP A 327 -31.33 0.25 10.75
CA ASP A 327 -30.95 -0.08 9.37
C ASP A 327 -31.96 -1.03 8.69
N LEU A 328 -32.40 -2.07 9.40
CA LEU A 328 -33.37 -3.03 8.87
C LEU A 328 -34.75 -2.40 8.64
N LYS A 329 -35.20 -1.50 9.53
CA LYS A 329 -36.44 -0.74 9.31
C LYS A 329 -36.34 0.11 8.05
N LYS A 330 -35.25 0.87 7.91
CA LYS A 330 -35.02 1.68 6.71
C LYS A 330 -35.01 0.82 5.44
N ALA A 331 -34.38 -0.37 5.49
CA ALA A 331 -34.37 -1.30 4.36
C ALA A 331 -35.78 -1.86 4.07
N GLN A 332 -36.57 -2.15 5.11
CA GLN A 332 -37.95 -2.62 4.99
C GLN A 332 -38.87 -1.55 4.39
N ASP A 333 -38.68 -0.27 4.75
CA ASP A 333 -39.45 0.84 4.18
C ASP A 333 -39.22 0.98 2.67
N ILE A 334 -38.00 0.66 2.20
CA ILE A 334 -37.63 0.71 0.77
C ILE A 334 -38.10 -0.56 0.03
N THR A 335 -37.97 -1.73 0.66
CA THR A 335 -38.36 -3.04 0.09
C THR A 335 -39.25 -3.83 1.06
N PRO A 336 -40.55 -3.50 1.15
CA PRO A 336 -41.46 -4.10 2.14
C PRO A 336 -41.65 -5.61 1.99
N GLU A 337 -41.54 -6.12 0.76
CA GLU A 337 -41.77 -7.53 0.38
C GLU A 337 -40.55 -8.44 0.61
N ASP A 338 -39.39 -7.88 0.99
CA ASP A 338 -38.17 -8.66 1.17
C ASP A 338 -38.24 -9.53 2.43
N LYS A 339 -38.48 -10.83 2.22
CA LYS A 339 -38.60 -11.83 3.29
C LYS A 339 -37.33 -11.96 4.14
N ALA A 340 -36.15 -11.72 3.58
CA ALA A 340 -34.90 -11.81 4.33
C ALA A 340 -34.78 -10.64 5.33
N ILE A 341 -35.14 -9.42 4.92
CA ILE A 341 -35.19 -8.25 5.80
C ILE A 341 -36.25 -8.44 6.90
N GLN A 342 -37.44 -8.92 6.55
CA GLN A 342 -38.51 -9.19 7.52
C GLN A 342 -38.07 -10.21 8.60
N ALA A 343 -37.50 -11.34 8.17
CA ALA A 343 -37.03 -12.39 9.06
C ALA A 343 -35.90 -11.89 9.97
N GLU A 344 -34.94 -11.16 9.42
CA GLU A 344 -33.82 -10.61 10.19
C GLU A 344 -34.28 -9.54 11.19
N THR A 345 -35.26 -8.71 10.82
CA THR A 345 -35.87 -7.71 11.71
C THR A 345 -36.51 -8.37 12.93
N LEU A 346 -37.25 -9.46 12.72
CA LEU A 346 -37.84 -10.22 13.82
C LEU A 346 -36.76 -10.81 14.74
N ARG A 347 -35.69 -11.37 14.14
CA ARG A 347 -34.56 -11.93 14.87
C ARG A 347 -33.85 -10.89 15.73
N VAL A 348 -33.60 -9.69 15.20
CA VAL A 348 -32.97 -8.59 15.97
C VAL A 348 -33.87 -8.14 17.12
N LYS A 349 -35.19 -8.01 16.90
CA LYS A 349 -36.15 -7.68 17.98
C LYS A 349 -36.11 -8.71 19.12
N GLN A 350 -36.00 -10.00 18.79
CA GLN A 350 -35.85 -11.06 19.79
C GLN A 350 -34.54 -10.94 20.57
N LYS A 351 -33.42 -10.63 19.89
CA LYS A 351 -32.12 -10.39 20.56
C LYS A 351 -32.17 -9.20 21.53
N ILE A 352 -32.78 -8.08 21.13
CA ILE A 352 -32.97 -6.90 21.99
C ILE A 352 -33.77 -7.27 23.24
N LYS A 353 -34.89 -8.00 23.07
CA LYS A 353 -35.73 -8.44 24.19
C LYS A 353 -34.93 -9.32 25.16
N ALA A 354 -34.20 -10.31 24.63
CA ALA A 354 -33.38 -11.21 25.44
C ALA A 354 -32.24 -10.48 26.18
N GLN A 355 -31.63 -9.46 25.57
CA GLN A 355 -30.61 -8.64 26.22
C GLN A 355 -31.19 -7.83 27.40
N LYS A 356 -32.32 -7.16 27.19
CA LYS A 356 -33.01 -6.41 28.26
C LYS A 356 -33.43 -7.29 29.43
N GLU A 357 -33.90 -8.51 29.14
CA GLU A 357 -34.24 -9.50 30.18
C GLU A 357 -33.01 -9.93 30.99
N LYS A 358 -31.86 -10.14 30.33
CA LYS A 358 -30.59 -10.45 31.02
C LYS A 358 -30.09 -9.29 31.88
N GLU A 359 -30.13 -8.07 31.36
CA GLU A 359 -29.74 -6.86 32.10
C GLU A 359 -30.62 -6.69 33.34
N LYS A 360 -31.95 -6.79 33.18
CA LYS A 360 -32.90 -6.74 34.30
C LYS A 360 -32.61 -7.81 35.36
N ALA A 361 -32.32 -9.04 34.94
CA ALA A 361 -31.98 -10.12 35.86
C ALA A 361 -30.63 -9.89 36.58
N ALA A 362 -29.64 -9.31 35.90
CA ALA A 362 -28.35 -8.95 36.50
C ALA A 362 -28.50 -7.83 37.54
N TYR A 363 -29.25 -6.77 37.21
CA TYR A 363 -29.56 -5.71 38.16
C TYR A 363 -30.31 -6.24 39.39
N ALA A 364 -31.32 -7.08 39.20
CA ALA A 364 -32.06 -7.69 40.31
C ALA A 364 -31.16 -8.50 41.26
N LYS A 365 -30.10 -9.13 40.76
CA LYS A 365 -29.12 -9.87 41.56
C LYS A 365 -28.07 -8.99 42.25
N MET A 366 -27.83 -7.78 41.76
CA MET A 366 -26.88 -6.84 42.39
C MET A 366 -27.48 -6.12 43.61
N PHE A 367 -28.81 -6.06 43.70
CA PHE A 367 -29.55 -5.40 44.78
C PHE A 367 -30.34 -6.37 45.68
N ALA A 368 -30.14 -7.67 45.48
CA ALA A 368 -30.60 -8.75 46.37
C ALA A 368 -29.40 -9.31 47.12
#